data_AF-A0AAW2SDN1-F1
#
_entry.id   AF-A0AAW2SDN1-F1
#
_cell.length_a   1.000
_cell.length_b   1.000
_cell.length_c   1.000
_cell.angle_alpha   90.00
_cell.angle_beta   90.00
_cell.angle_gamma   90.00
#
_symmetry.space_group_name_H-M   'P 1'
#
loop_
_entity.id
_entity.type
_entity.pdbx_description
1 polymer ?
#
loop_
_entity_poly.entity_id
_entity_poly.type
_entity_poly.pdbx_seq_one_letter_code
_entity_poly.pdbx_strand_id
1 'polypeptide(L)'
;MLAAHVWKAVQVFSGLRSNKQMMRRNVMAYLRNCGYNAAICKTKWESSGGLTAGNYEFIDVLRKEYSTRYFVDLDFASEFEIARPTISYERLLQYVPRVFVGTSEDLKQILKLVSDSARRSLKSGGLHLPPWRKHRFMQNKWLGPHRRTVNLFPASFSSPSTAKQGYGVKCRAVGFDASVNGGQLLFPATARTR
;
A
#
# COMPACT_ATOMS: atom_id res chain seq x y z
N MET A 1 16.56 -7.98 -14.28
CA MET A 1 15.31 -8.79 -14.19
C MET A 1 14.24 -8.17 -13.28
N LEU A 2 14.45 -7.95 -11.96
CA LEU A 2 13.39 -7.39 -11.09
C LEU A 2 12.90 -5.99 -11.51
N ALA A 3 13.82 -5.03 -11.70
CA ALA A 3 13.46 -3.67 -12.09
C ALA A 3 12.62 -3.64 -13.39
N ALA A 4 12.98 -4.46 -14.39
CA ALA A 4 12.23 -4.57 -15.63
C ALA A 4 10.78 -5.06 -15.42
N HIS A 5 10.58 -6.07 -14.56
CA HIS A 5 9.22 -6.52 -14.21
C HIS A 5 8.43 -5.48 -13.42
N VAL A 6 9.07 -4.72 -12.52
CA VAL A 6 8.43 -3.60 -11.82
C VAL A 6 7.97 -2.54 -12.83
N TRP A 7 8.84 -2.12 -13.75
CA TRP A 7 8.49 -1.14 -14.78
C TRP A 7 7.35 -1.60 -15.69
N LYS A 8 7.39 -2.86 -16.14
CA LYS A 8 6.31 -3.45 -16.93
C LYS A 8 4.99 -3.46 -16.15
N ALA A 9 5.00 -3.83 -14.87
CA ALA A 9 3.80 -3.79 -14.03
C ALA A 9 3.25 -2.37 -13.88
N VAL A 10 4.12 -1.38 -13.63
CA VAL A 10 3.73 0.04 -13.53
C VAL A 10 3.08 0.54 -14.82
N GLN A 11 3.57 0.11 -15.99
CA GLN A 11 2.98 0.44 -17.28
C GLN A 11 1.60 -0.20 -17.47
N VAL A 12 1.47 -1.50 -17.17
CA VAL A 12 0.20 -2.25 -17.25
C VAL A 12 -0.87 -1.61 -16.36
N PHE A 13 -0.51 -1.18 -15.15
CA PHE A 13 -1.45 -0.58 -14.18
C PHE A 13 -1.43 0.95 -14.17
N SER A 14 -1.01 1.58 -15.28
CA SER A 14 -0.86 3.04 -15.36
C SER A 14 -2.19 3.79 -15.18
N GLY A 15 -3.33 3.18 -15.51
CA GLY A 15 -4.67 3.72 -15.25
C GLY A 15 -5.05 3.81 -13.77
N LEU A 16 -4.31 3.15 -12.86
CA LEU A 16 -4.57 3.16 -11.42
C LEU A 16 -3.72 4.18 -10.65
N ARG A 17 -2.98 5.06 -11.33
CA ARG A 17 -2.06 6.04 -10.68
C ARG A 17 -2.71 6.89 -9.60
N SER A 18 -3.98 7.27 -9.76
CA SER A 18 -4.75 8.04 -8.78
C SER A 18 -5.05 7.23 -7.51
N ASN A 19 -5.19 5.91 -7.61
CA ASN A 19 -5.38 5.01 -6.49
C ASN A 19 -4.07 4.27 -6.16
N LYS A 20 -3.17 4.96 -5.44
CA LYS A 20 -1.85 4.42 -5.05
C LYS A 20 -1.94 3.07 -4.35
N GLN A 21 -3.00 2.83 -3.57
CA GLN A 21 -3.17 1.58 -2.83
C GLN A 21 -3.50 0.42 -3.77
N MET A 22 -4.45 0.60 -4.70
CA MET A 22 -4.75 -0.40 -5.73
C MET A 22 -3.56 -0.63 -6.64
N MET A 23 -2.85 0.44 -7.04
CA MET A 23 -1.66 0.33 -7.88
C MET A 23 -0.59 -0.55 -7.22
N ARG A 24 -0.25 -0.31 -5.93
CA ARG A 24 0.72 -1.13 -5.20
C ARG A 24 0.30 -2.60 -5.11
N ARG A 25 -0.98 -2.87 -4.83
CA ARG A 25 -1.49 -4.25 -4.77
C ARG A 25 -1.40 -4.98 -6.11
N ASN A 26 -1.78 -4.31 -7.20
CA ASN A 26 -1.72 -4.90 -8.54
C ASN A 26 -0.26 -5.16 -8.97
N VAL A 27 0.64 -4.21 -8.72
CA VAL A 27 2.09 -4.42 -8.97
C VAL A 27 2.63 -5.57 -8.12
N MET A 28 2.29 -5.65 -6.83
CA MET A 28 2.66 -6.76 -5.96
C MET A 28 2.16 -8.10 -6.50
N ALA A 29 0.88 -8.18 -6.89
CA ALA A 29 0.27 -9.39 -7.46
C ALA A 29 0.96 -9.82 -8.76
N TYR A 30 1.25 -8.86 -9.65
CA TYR A 30 1.98 -9.10 -10.89
C TYR A 30 3.37 -9.69 -10.62
N LEU A 31 4.13 -9.09 -9.70
CA LEU A 31 5.46 -9.60 -9.35
C LEU A 31 5.39 -11.02 -8.77
N ARG A 32 4.36 -11.33 -7.97
CA ARG A 32 4.14 -12.70 -7.49
C ARG A 32 3.82 -13.68 -8.62
N ASN A 33 3.04 -13.26 -9.61
CA ASN A 33 2.77 -14.07 -10.80
C ASN A 33 4.04 -14.31 -11.63
N CYS A 34 5.01 -13.40 -11.59
CA CYS A 34 6.35 -13.60 -12.15
C CYS A 34 7.28 -14.46 -11.26
N GLY A 35 6.78 -15.02 -10.15
CA GLY A 35 7.54 -15.89 -9.25
C GLY A 35 8.31 -15.18 -8.13
N TYR A 36 8.17 -13.85 -7.97
CA TYR A 36 8.85 -13.13 -6.89
C TYR A 36 8.14 -13.30 -5.53
N ASN A 37 8.92 -13.37 -4.45
CA ASN A 37 8.40 -13.20 -3.09
C ASN A 37 8.18 -11.70 -2.79
N ALA A 38 7.18 -11.13 -3.47
CA ALA A 38 6.74 -9.76 -3.29
C ALA A 38 5.63 -9.67 -2.22
N ALA A 39 5.66 -8.61 -1.42
CA ALA A 39 4.62 -8.28 -0.45
C ALA A 39 4.43 -6.77 -0.29
N ILE A 40 3.24 -6.38 0.15
CA ILE A 40 3.01 -5.02 0.65
C ILE A 40 3.67 -4.91 2.02
N CYS A 41 4.50 -3.89 2.19
CA CYS A 41 5.12 -3.52 3.46
C CYS A 41 4.46 -2.27 4.01
N LYS A 42 4.01 -2.36 5.26
CA LYS A 42 3.44 -1.24 6.00
C LYS A 42 4.31 -0.93 7.19
N THR A 43 4.98 0.21 7.17
CA THR A 43 5.70 0.75 8.33
C THR A 43 4.74 1.57 9.17
N LYS A 44 4.92 1.51 10.49
CA LYS A 44 4.26 2.39 11.45
C LYS A 44 5.26 2.72 12.55
N TRP A 45 5.35 3.99 12.92
CA TRP A 45 6.20 4.44 14.01
C TRP A 45 5.45 5.46 14.86
N GLU A 46 5.72 5.39 16.16
CA GLU A 46 5.17 6.32 17.14
C GLU A 46 6.05 7.58 17.23
N SER A 47 5.48 8.63 17.82
CA SER A 47 6.24 9.85 18.08
C SER A 47 7.34 9.61 19.11
N SER A 48 8.55 10.09 18.84
CA SER A 48 9.69 9.92 19.75
C SER A 48 10.77 10.96 19.48
N GLY A 49 11.21 11.68 20.53
CA GLY A 49 12.33 12.63 20.45
C GLY A 49 12.17 13.68 19.35
N GLY A 50 11.03 14.37 19.32
CA GLY A 50 10.72 15.41 18.32
C GLY A 50 10.40 14.88 16.91
N LEU A 51 10.25 13.56 16.75
CA LEU A 51 9.71 12.93 15.54
C LEU A 51 8.19 12.77 15.68
N THR A 52 7.44 13.17 14.66
CA THR A 52 5.99 12.93 14.59
C THR A 52 5.70 11.49 14.21
N ALA A 53 4.64 10.91 14.79
CA ALA A 53 4.16 9.59 14.42
C ALA A 53 3.77 9.54 12.93
N GLY A 54 3.81 8.34 12.35
CA GLY A 54 3.47 8.17 10.94
C GLY A 54 3.37 6.71 10.52
N ASN A 55 2.93 6.54 9.28
CA ASN A 55 2.87 5.25 8.61
C ASN A 55 3.20 5.42 7.14
N TYR A 56 3.62 4.33 6.51
CA TYR A 56 3.88 4.33 5.08
C TYR A 56 3.68 2.95 4.47
N GLU A 57 3.35 2.92 3.17
CA GLU A 57 3.09 1.68 2.42
C GLU A 57 3.93 1.66 1.15
N PHE A 58 4.67 0.57 0.96
CA PHE A 58 5.51 0.30 -0.21
C PHE A 58 5.51 -1.20 -0.50
N ILE A 59 6.22 -1.65 -1.54
CA ILE A 59 6.37 -3.07 -1.87
C ILE A 59 7.78 -3.50 -1.48
N ASP A 60 7.94 -4.68 -0.90
CA ASP A 60 9.25 -5.32 -0.83
C ASP A 60 9.30 -6.62 -1.63
N VAL A 61 10.50 -7.01 -2.02
CA VAL A 61 10.77 -8.29 -2.68
C VAL A 61 11.95 -8.95 -1.98
N LEU A 62 11.72 -10.14 -1.44
CA LEU A 62 12.78 -10.97 -0.87
C LEU A 62 13.32 -11.91 -1.94
N ARG A 63 14.63 -11.87 -2.19
CA ARG A 63 15.30 -12.78 -3.11
C ARG A 63 16.18 -13.75 -2.33
N LYS A 64 15.74 -15.01 -2.29
CA LYS A 64 16.38 -16.07 -1.51
C LYS A 64 17.77 -16.39 -2.04
N GLU A 65 17.95 -16.28 -3.36
CA GLU A 65 19.20 -16.58 -4.06
C GLU A 65 20.36 -15.73 -3.55
N TYR A 66 20.05 -14.50 -3.12
CA TYR A 66 21.04 -13.52 -2.66
C TYR A 66 20.81 -13.08 -1.20
N SER A 67 19.89 -13.72 -0.48
CA SER A 67 19.41 -13.28 0.85
C SER A 67 19.13 -11.76 0.93
N THR A 68 18.68 -11.17 -0.18
CA THR A 68 18.60 -9.71 -0.33
C THR A 68 17.16 -9.23 -0.35
N ARG A 69 16.89 -8.17 0.40
CA ARG A 69 15.61 -7.45 0.40
C ARG A 69 15.69 -6.23 -0.52
N TYR A 70 14.82 -6.20 -1.51
CA TYR A 70 14.62 -5.04 -2.37
C TYR A 70 13.40 -4.25 -1.90
N PHE A 71 13.54 -2.93 -1.91
CA PHE A 71 12.49 -1.96 -1.66
C PHE A 71 11.99 -1.44 -3.00
N VAL A 72 10.68 -1.43 -3.18
CA VAL A 72 10.01 -0.98 -4.39
C VAL A 72 9.00 0.08 -4.02
N ASP A 73 9.24 1.30 -4.51
CA ASP A 73 8.35 2.43 -4.32
C ASP A 73 7.98 3.02 -5.69
N LEU A 74 6.67 3.16 -5.93
CA LEU A 74 6.13 3.49 -7.24
C LEU A 74 6.06 5.00 -7.49
N ASP A 75 6.29 5.80 -6.45
CA ASP A 75 6.21 7.26 -6.48
C ASP A 75 7.23 7.87 -5.51
N PHE A 76 8.48 7.42 -5.61
CA PHE A 76 9.53 7.71 -4.66
C PHE A 76 9.98 9.18 -4.71
N ALA A 77 10.17 9.74 -5.90
CA ALA A 77 10.68 11.10 -6.07
C ALA A 77 9.76 12.18 -5.45
N SER A 78 8.44 11.97 -5.47
CA SER A 78 7.48 12.93 -4.89
C SER A 78 7.63 13.06 -3.37
N GLU A 79 8.22 12.05 -2.72
CA GLU A 79 8.56 12.06 -1.30
C GLU A 79 9.71 13.00 -0.94
N PHE A 80 10.26 13.73 -1.90
CA PHE A 80 11.35 14.67 -1.69
C PHE A 80 11.04 16.08 -2.22
N GLU A 81 9.85 16.33 -2.75
CA GLU A 81 9.46 17.65 -3.22
C GLU A 81 9.39 18.66 -2.05
N ILE A 82 9.90 19.88 -2.24
CA ILE A 82 9.88 20.93 -1.22
C ILE A 82 9.36 22.23 -1.83
N ALA A 83 8.84 23.12 -0.99
CA ALA A 83 8.45 24.46 -1.42
C ALA A 83 9.70 25.32 -1.67
N ARG A 84 9.69 26.08 -2.78
CA ARG A 84 10.77 27.00 -3.17
C ARG A 84 12.16 26.34 -3.15
N PRO A 85 12.36 25.25 -3.90
CA PRO A 85 13.67 24.60 -3.99
C PRO A 85 14.68 25.54 -4.66
N THR A 86 15.96 25.38 -4.32
CA THR A 86 17.04 25.99 -5.10
C THR A 86 17.21 25.25 -6.42
N ILE A 87 17.75 25.92 -7.44
CA ILE A 87 18.07 25.30 -8.75
C ILE A 87 18.93 24.04 -8.57
N SER A 88 19.89 24.07 -7.63
CA SER A 88 20.73 22.92 -7.32
C SER A 88 19.94 21.73 -6.76
N TYR A 89 18.93 21.98 -5.94
CA TYR A 89 18.07 20.93 -5.39
C TYR A 89 17.10 20.38 -6.44
N GLU A 90 16.55 21.24 -7.30
CA GLU A 90 15.72 20.80 -8.43
C GLU A 90 16.50 19.88 -9.37
N ARG A 91 17.74 20.25 -9.72
CA ARG A 91 18.63 19.40 -10.52
C ARG A 91 18.89 18.06 -9.84
N LEU A 92 19.15 18.06 -8.53
CA LEU A 92 19.33 16.80 -7.78
C LEU A 92 18.08 15.92 -7.86
N LEU A 93 16.89 16.49 -7.67
CA LEU A 93 15.62 15.74 -7.74
C LEU A 93 15.37 15.09 -9.10
N GLN A 94 15.85 15.68 -10.20
CA GLN A 94 15.73 15.08 -11.54
C GLN A 94 16.48 13.74 -11.66
N TYR A 95 17.51 13.52 -10.85
CA TYR A 95 18.24 12.25 -10.80
C TYR A 95 17.66 11.24 -9.79
N VAL A 96 16.71 11.66 -8.94
CA VAL A 96 16.05 10.75 -8.01
C VAL A 96 15.05 9.88 -8.80
N PRO A 97 15.10 8.55 -8.66
CA PRO A 97 14.21 7.67 -9.42
C PRO A 97 12.75 7.90 -9.03
N ARG A 98 11.87 8.09 -10.02
CA ARG A 98 10.42 8.15 -9.79
C ARG A 98 9.87 6.82 -9.26
N VAL A 99 10.31 5.73 -9.86
CA VAL A 99 10.06 4.36 -9.37
C VAL A 99 11.37 3.84 -8.82
N PHE A 100 11.46 3.68 -7.50
CA PHE A 100 12.65 3.16 -6.83
C PHE A 100 12.59 1.63 -6.77
N VAL A 101 13.71 0.98 -7.11
CA VAL A 101 13.95 -0.46 -6.91
C VAL A 101 15.41 -0.60 -6.47
N GLY A 102 15.65 -0.87 -5.20
CA GLY A 102 17.01 -0.94 -4.65
C GLY A 102 17.09 -1.63 -3.29
N THR A 103 18.30 -1.81 -2.77
CA THR A 103 18.51 -2.41 -1.44
C THR A 103 18.35 -1.37 -0.32
N SER A 104 18.51 -1.81 0.93
CA SER A 104 18.55 -0.89 2.07
C SER A 104 19.73 0.08 1.99
N GLU A 105 20.84 -0.33 1.41
CA GLU A 105 22.07 0.46 1.30
C GLU A 105 21.87 1.59 0.29
N ASP A 106 21.36 1.25 -0.91
CA ASP A 106 20.97 2.22 -1.95
C ASP A 106 20.00 3.26 -1.37
N LEU A 107 18.98 2.78 -0.67
CA LEU A 107 17.96 3.63 -0.08
C LEU A 107 18.55 4.59 0.96
N LYS A 108 19.35 4.09 1.91
CA LYS A 108 20.00 4.91 2.95
C LYS A 108 20.86 6.02 2.33
N GLN A 109 21.61 5.71 1.27
CA GLN A 109 22.45 6.68 0.57
C GLN A 109 21.61 7.81 -0.05
N ILE A 110 20.55 7.47 -0.78
CA ILE A 110 19.66 8.46 -1.39
C ILE A 110 18.97 9.29 -0.31
N LEU A 111 18.41 8.65 0.73
CA LEU A 111 17.74 9.34 1.83
C LEU A 111 18.66 10.35 2.53
N LYS A 112 19.95 10.03 2.71
CA LYS A 112 20.93 10.94 3.31
C LYS A 112 21.20 12.12 2.39
N LEU A 113 21.59 11.84 1.15
CA LEU A 113 21.95 12.85 0.15
C LEU A 113 20.82 13.86 -0.08
N VAL A 114 19.60 13.37 -0.30
CA VAL A 114 18.46 14.22 -0.63
C VAL A 114 17.97 14.99 0.59
N SER A 115 17.92 14.37 1.79
CA SER A 115 17.52 15.08 3.01
C SER A 115 18.49 16.21 3.38
N ASP A 116 19.80 15.98 3.23
CA ASP A 116 20.82 17.00 3.50
C ASP A 116 20.73 18.16 2.48
N SER A 117 20.45 17.85 1.22
CA SER A 117 20.28 18.85 0.18
C SER A 117 18.98 19.64 0.33
N ALA A 118 17.88 18.99 0.76
CA ALA A 118 16.64 19.65 1.10
C ALA A 118 16.83 20.63 2.27
N ARG A 119 17.56 20.22 3.31
CA ARG A 119 17.91 21.08 4.46
C ARG A 119 18.67 22.32 4.00
N ARG A 120 19.68 22.16 3.13
CA ARG A 120 20.47 23.29 2.59
C ARG A 120 19.61 24.24 1.76
N SER A 121 18.79 23.69 0.86
CA SER A 121 17.88 24.46 0.00
C SER A 121 16.89 25.31 0.79
N LEU A 122 16.23 24.72 1.78
CA LEU A 122 15.26 25.45 2.62
C LEU A 122 15.97 26.51 3.46
N LYS A 123 17.11 26.17 4.06
CA LYS A 123 17.89 27.10 4.87
C LYS A 123 18.36 28.32 4.08
N SER A 124 18.80 28.15 2.82
CA SER A 124 19.17 29.30 1.97
C SER A 124 18.00 30.21 1.63
N GLY A 125 16.77 29.68 1.62
CA GLY A 125 15.54 30.45 1.42
C GLY A 125 14.92 30.98 2.72
N GLY A 126 15.60 30.88 3.87
CA GLY A 126 15.06 31.28 5.18
C GLY A 126 13.93 30.40 5.70
N LEU A 127 13.77 29.18 5.17
CA LEU A 127 12.71 28.25 5.53
C LEU A 127 13.19 27.15 6.47
N HIS A 128 12.34 26.78 7.41
CA HIS A 128 12.60 25.65 8.30
C HIS A 128 12.29 24.31 7.63
N LEU A 129 13.11 23.28 7.91
CA LEU A 129 12.88 21.93 7.41
C LEU A 129 11.69 21.28 8.14
N PRO A 130 10.58 20.97 7.46
CA PRO A 130 9.43 20.38 8.12
C PRO A 130 9.77 18.97 8.67
N PRO A 131 9.09 18.50 9.74
CA PRO A 131 9.40 17.23 10.39
C PRO A 131 9.43 16.03 9.43
N TRP A 132 8.51 15.98 8.46
CA TRP A 132 8.42 14.88 7.49
C TRP A 132 9.53 14.87 6.43
N ARG A 133 10.31 15.95 6.32
CA ARG A 133 11.49 16.02 5.43
C ARG A 133 12.80 15.80 6.19
N LYS A 134 12.76 15.61 7.52
CA LYS A 134 13.94 15.25 8.30
C LYS A 134 14.41 13.84 7.94
N HIS A 135 15.72 13.63 7.89
CA HIS A 135 16.32 12.36 7.51
C HIS A 135 15.79 11.17 8.34
N ARG A 136 15.65 11.33 9.67
CA ARG A 136 15.11 10.29 10.56
C ARG A 136 13.65 9.92 10.23
N PHE A 137 12.82 10.91 9.88
CA PHE A 137 11.45 10.64 9.44
C PHE A 137 11.45 9.85 8.15
N MET A 138 12.25 10.30 7.19
CA MET A 138 12.37 9.63 5.90
C MET A 138 12.89 8.20 6.05
N GLN A 139 13.88 7.94 6.90
CA GLN A 139 14.32 6.58 7.19
C GLN A 139 13.19 5.70 7.72
N ASN A 140 12.39 6.18 8.67
CA ASN A 140 11.30 5.40 9.26
C ASN A 140 10.22 4.99 8.24
N LYS A 141 9.98 5.79 7.19
CA LYS A 141 9.02 5.46 6.13
C LYS A 141 9.29 4.10 5.50
N TRP A 142 10.55 3.74 5.27
CA TRP A 142 10.89 2.47 4.62
C TRP A 142 11.59 1.47 5.55
N LEU A 143 12.39 1.95 6.50
CA LEU A 143 13.25 1.13 7.36
C LEU A 143 12.70 0.92 8.77
N GLY A 144 11.57 1.53 9.11
CA GLY A 144 10.93 1.36 10.40
C GLY A 144 10.37 -0.06 10.64
N PRO A 145 9.87 -0.33 11.86
CA PRO A 145 9.11 -1.54 12.14
C PRO A 145 7.95 -1.67 11.15
N HIS A 146 7.80 -2.85 10.55
CA HIS A 146 6.84 -3.06 9.47
C HIS A 146 6.16 -4.41 9.53
N ARG A 147 4.99 -4.48 8.90
CA ARG A 147 4.27 -5.73 8.64
C ARG A 147 4.26 -6.00 7.13
N ARG A 148 4.48 -7.27 6.76
CA ARG A 148 4.37 -7.75 5.37
C ARG A 148 3.01 -8.40 5.16
N THR A 149 2.38 -8.13 4.02
CA THR A 149 1.08 -8.72 3.66
C THR A 149 1.03 -9.06 2.19
N VAL A 150 0.51 -10.25 1.87
CA VAL A 150 0.37 -10.76 0.49
C VAL A 150 -1.09 -10.83 0.05
N ASN A 151 -2.02 -10.35 0.88
CA ASN A 151 -3.45 -10.35 0.59
C ASN A 151 -3.73 -9.46 -0.62
N LEU A 152 -4.43 -10.03 -1.61
CA LEU A 152 -4.83 -9.34 -2.83
C LEU A 152 -5.89 -8.26 -2.56
N PHE A 153 -6.69 -8.43 -1.50
CA PHE A 153 -7.71 -7.49 -1.07
C PHE A 153 -7.36 -6.84 0.28
N PRO A 154 -7.66 -5.55 0.48
CA PRO A 154 -7.59 -4.95 1.82
C PRO A 154 -8.50 -5.71 2.80
N ALA A 155 -8.08 -5.81 4.06
CA ALA A 155 -8.88 -6.44 5.11
C ALA A 155 -10.26 -5.80 5.33
N SER A 156 -10.50 -4.59 4.80
CA SER A 156 -11.81 -3.93 4.81
C SER A 156 -12.82 -4.54 3.84
N PHE A 157 -12.39 -5.35 2.87
CA PHE A 157 -13.26 -6.06 1.91
C PHE A 157 -13.41 -7.54 2.24
N SER A 158 -12.58 -8.08 3.12
CA SER A 158 -12.87 -9.37 3.74
C SER A 158 -13.93 -9.12 4.80
N SER A 159 -15.19 -9.47 4.49
CA SER A 159 -16.15 -9.80 5.55
C SER A 159 -15.44 -10.75 6.52
N PRO A 160 -15.57 -10.56 7.85
CA PRO A 160 -15.01 -11.51 8.79
C PRO A 160 -15.62 -12.87 8.47
N SER A 161 -14.80 -13.76 7.90
CA SER A 161 -15.14 -15.17 7.78
C SER A 161 -15.21 -15.68 9.21
N THR A 162 -16.44 -15.79 9.71
CA THR A 162 -16.75 -16.25 11.06
C THR A 162 -16.08 -17.61 11.24
N ALA A 163 -15.08 -17.65 12.13
CA ALA A 163 -14.64 -18.89 12.72
C ALA A 163 -15.88 -19.59 13.32
N LYS A 164 -15.96 -20.89 13.09
CA LYS A 164 -17.04 -21.78 13.52
C LYS A 164 -17.54 -21.46 14.93
N GLN A 165 -18.72 -20.85 15.04
CA GLN A 165 -19.61 -21.01 16.18
C GLN A 165 -21.04 -20.97 15.65
N GLY A 166 -21.72 -22.11 15.78
CA GLY A 166 -23.07 -22.29 15.32
C GLY A 166 -24.04 -21.45 16.14
N TYR A 167 -24.59 -20.41 15.52
CA TYR A 167 -25.91 -19.90 15.84
C TYR A 167 -26.64 -19.70 14.53
N GLY A 168 -27.70 -20.49 14.32
CA GLY A 168 -28.51 -20.46 13.12
C GLY A 168 -29.24 -19.12 13.02
N VAL A 169 -28.77 -18.24 12.15
CA VAL A 169 -29.53 -17.04 11.75
C VAL A 169 -30.44 -17.43 10.61
N LYS A 170 -31.73 -17.56 10.91
CA LYS A 170 -32.78 -17.80 9.90
C LYS A 170 -33.16 -16.45 9.27
N CYS A 171 -32.51 -16.10 8.17
CA CYS A 171 -32.94 -14.97 7.35
C CYS A 171 -34.27 -15.33 6.68
N ARG A 172 -35.39 -14.78 7.19
CA ARG A 172 -36.67 -14.80 6.46
C ARG A 172 -36.56 -13.76 5.33
N ALA A 173 -36.51 -14.24 4.10
CA ALA A 173 -36.71 -13.37 2.95
C ALA A 173 -38.15 -12.83 3.00
N VAL A 174 -38.31 -11.51 3.14
CA VAL A 174 -39.56 -10.82 2.83
C VAL A 174 -39.56 -10.59 1.31
N GLY A 175 -40.27 -11.46 0.59
CA GLY A 175 -40.57 -11.24 -0.81
C GLY A 175 -41.58 -10.11 -0.93
N PHE A 176 -41.28 -9.11 -1.76
CA PHE A 176 -42.31 -8.19 -2.25
C PHE A 176 -43.09 -8.93 -3.34
N ASP A 177 -44.35 -9.22 -3.06
CA ASP A 177 -45.27 -9.89 -3.98
C ASP A 177 -45.83 -8.86 -4.97
N ALA A 178 -45.41 -8.95 -6.22
CA ALA A 178 -46.02 -8.23 -7.33
C ALA A 178 -47.10 -9.15 -7.92
N SER A 179 -48.34 -8.85 -7.56
CA SER A 179 -49.55 -9.57 -7.93
C SER A 179 -49.85 -9.47 -9.43
N VAL A 180 -49.99 -10.60 -10.14
CA VAL A 180 -50.92 -10.76 -11.27
C VAL A 180 -51.36 -12.25 -11.42
N ASN A 181 -52.64 -12.47 -11.17
CA ASN A 181 -53.57 -13.53 -11.66
C ASN A 181 -53.21 -15.03 -11.65
N GLY A 182 -54.03 -15.77 -10.89
CA GLY A 182 -54.87 -16.83 -11.46
C GLY A 182 -54.41 -18.28 -11.23
N GLY A 183 -55.05 -18.97 -10.28
CA GLY A 183 -55.00 -20.43 -10.21
C GLY A 183 -55.27 -21.00 -8.82
N GLN A 184 -56.51 -21.44 -8.61
CA GLN A 184 -56.95 -22.27 -7.47
C GLN A 184 -56.05 -23.50 -7.25
N LEU A 185 -55.96 -23.95 -5.99
CA LEU A 185 -56.32 -25.31 -5.53
C LEU A 185 -55.91 -25.43 -4.04
N LEU A 186 -56.88 -25.28 -3.13
CA LEU A 186 -57.46 -26.35 -2.30
C LEU A 186 -56.51 -26.93 -1.24
N PHE A 187 -56.76 -26.51 0.01
CA PHE A 187 -56.30 -27.16 1.23
C PHE A 187 -56.85 -28.58 1.34
N PRO A 188 -56.18 -29.44 2.13
CA PRO A 188 -56.94 -30.11 3.17
C PRO A 188 -56.28 -29.99 4.55
N ALA A 189 -57.13 -29.80 5.55
CA ALA A 189 -56.86 -30.13 6.94
C ALA A 189 -57.13 -31.63 7.17
N THR A 190 -56.50 -32.24 8.19
CA THR A 190 -57.18 -32.91 9.32
C THR A 190 -56.23 -33.82 10.15
N ALA A 191 -56.30 -33.61 11.47
CA ALA A 191 -56.16 -34.47 12.67
C ALA A 191 -54.99 -35.45 12.95
N ARG A 192 -54.33 -35.18 14.11
CA ARG A 192 -54.19 -36.01 15.34
C ARG A 192 -54.29 -37.55 15.28
N THR A 193 -53.29 -38.22 15.85
CA THR A 193 -53.29 -39.19 16.99
C THR A 193 -51.85 -39.73 17.13
N ARG A 194 -51.27 -40.14 18.27
CA ARG A 194 -51.62 -40.22 19.69
C ARG A 194 -50.30 -40.02 20.45
#